data_AF-A0A820CGV4-F1
#
_entry.id   AF-A0A820CGV4-F1
#
_cell.length_a   1.000
_cell.length_b   1.000
_cell.length_c   1.000
_cell.angle_alpha   90.00
_cell.angle_beta   90.00
_cell.angle_gamma   90.00
#
_symmetry.space_group_name_H-M   'P 1'
#
loop_
_entity.id
_entity.type
_entity.pdbx_description
1 polymer ?
#
loop_
_entity_poly.entity_id
_entity_poly.type
_entity_poly.pdbx_seq_one_letter_code
_entity_poly.pdbx_strand_id
1 'polypeptide(L)'
;STFLQYLQCQTETYRTIPDNGEQCANETSNNLIKWSDVELCVTSEKSNELFHNSLKQTRLASARKSCTIHLNKESWCIHDGSWKNCAEGHDEISFIKAICSRYNGTDKPIECETFI
;
A
#
# COMPACT_ATOMS: atom_id res chain seq x y z
N SER A 1 7.11 -9.97 0.13
CA SER A 1 7.93 -8.74 0.01
C SER A 1 8.15 -8.20 1.41
N THR A 2 9.41 -8.05 1.86
CA THR A 2 9.74 -7.51 3.20
C THR A 2 9.15 -6.14 3.44
N PHE A 3 9.15 -5.26 2.44
CA PHE A 3 8.58 -3.91 2.58
C PHE A 3 7.05 -3.93 2.79
N LEU A 4 6.32 -4.78 2.08
CA LEU A 4 4.87 -4.89 2.28
C LEU A 4 4.54 -5.46 3.67
N GLN A 5 5.28 -6.47 4.11
CA GLN A 5 5.14 -7.04 5.45
C GLN A 5 5.46 -6.00 6.54
N TYR A 6 6.50 -5.19 6.33
CA TYR A 6 6.84 -4.07 7.23
C TYR A 6 5.70 -3.05 7.36
N LEU A 7 5.07 -2.67 6.24
CA LEU A 7 3.91 -1.78 6.26
C LEU A 7 2.71 -2.44 6.97
N GLN A 8 2.45 -3.72 6.71
CA GLN A 8 1.38 -4.47 7.37
C GLN A 8 1.58 -4.54 8.89
N CYS A 9 2.78 -4.95 9.34
CA CYS A 9 3.17 -4.96 10.75
C CYS A 9 2.93 -3.60 11.41
N GLN A 10 3.36 -2.50 10.77
CA GLN A 10 3.16 -1.17 11.33
C GLN A 10 1.67 -0.82 11.47
N THR A 11 0.83 -1.22 10.52
CA THR A 11 -0.60 -0.93 10.55
C THR A 11 -1.37 -1.70 11.63
N GLU A 12 -0.84 -2.83 12.13
CA GLU A 12 -1.45 -3.55 13.27
C GLU A 12 -1.51 -2.69 14.53
N THR A 13 -0.52 -1.80 14.70
CA THR A 13 -0.43 -0.83 15.80
C THR A 13 -0.35 0.59 15.27
N TYR A 14 -1.27 0.97 14.36
CA TYR A 14 -1.23 2.24 13.63
C TYR A 14 -1.03 3.52 14.48
N ARG A 15 -1.45 3.51 15.75
CA ARG A 15 -1.34 4.65 16.68
C ARG A 15 0.09 4.92 17.16
N THR A 16 0.96 3.92 17.06
CA THR A 16 2.35 3.99 17.50
C THR A 16 3.31 4.12 16.33
N ILE A 17 2.83 4.45 15.13
CA ILE A 17 3.70 4.80 14.01
C ILE A 17 4.25 6.21 14.27
N PRO A 18 5.58 6.45 14.18
CA PRO A 18 6.61 5.54 13.66
C PRO A 18 7.38 4.70 14.70
N ASP A 19 7.05 4.80 16.00
CA ASP A 19 7.76 4.16 17.12
C ASP A 19 7.84 2.62 17.02
N ASN A 20 6.90 1.97 16.34
CA ASN A 20 6.93 0.52 16.08
C ASN A 20 7.84 0.11 14.90
N GLY A 21 8.53 1.06 14.26
CA GLY A 21 9.30 0.82 13.05
C GLY A 21 10.46 -0.15 13.24
N GLU A 22 11.24 -0.03 14.32
CA GLU A 22 12.39 -0.92 14.58
C GLU A 22 11.94 -2.37 14.76
N GLN A 23 10.92 -2.59 15.58
CA GLN A 23 10.34 -3.92 15.81
C GLN A 23 9.89 -4.54 14.48
N CYS A 24 9.09 -3.82 13.71
CA CYS A 24 8.58 -4.32 12.44
C CYS A 24 9.69 -4.57 11.41
N ALA A 25 10.74 -3.74 11.38
CA ALA A 25 11.87 -3.95 10.50
C ALA A 25 12.64 -5.23 10.86
N ASN A 26 12.87 -5.47 12.16
CA ASN A 26 13.56 -6.67 12.65
C ASN A 26 12.76 -7.95 12.36
N GLU A 27 11.46 -7.96 12.68
CA GLU A 27 10.59 -9.12 12.48
C GLU A 27 10.45 -9.48 10.99
N THR A 28 10.18 -8.51 10.13
CA THR A 28 9.87 -8.77 8.71
C THR A 28 11.11 -9.01 7.85
N SER A 29 12.28 -8.57 8.31
CA SER A 29 13.56 -8.81 7.63
C SER A 29 14.35 -9.97 8.24
N ASN A 30 13.87 -10.62 9.30
CA ASN A 30 14.67 -11.56 10.10
C ASN A 30 16.01 -10.96 10.56
N ASN A 31 15.98 -9.72 11.03
CA ASN A 31 17.16 -8.92 11.45
C ASN A 31 18.18 -8.63 10.34
N LEU A 32 17.81 -8.76 9.07
CA LEU A 32 18.69 -8.40 7.94
C LEU A 32 18.76 -6.88 7.72
N ILE A 33 17.70 -6.15 8.05
CA ILE A 33 17.68 -4.68 8.00
C ILE A 33 18.14 -4.16 9.36
N LYS A 34 19.22 -3.37 9.37
CA LYS A 34 19.65 -2.67 10.57
C LYS A 34 18.85 -1.38 10.72
N TRP A 35 18.19 -1.22 11.86
CA TRP A 35 17.41 -0.02 12.13
C TRP A 35 18.24 1.26 12.06
N SER A 36 19.49 1.22 12.53
CA SER A 36 20.43 2.34 12.42
C SER A 36 20.62 2.85 10.99
N ASP A 37 20.60 1.96 9.99
CA ASP A 37 20.74 2.34 8.58
C ASP A 37 19.47 3.03 8.08
N VAL A 38 18.31 2.63 8.60
CA VAL A 38 17.02 3.29 8.33
C VAL A 38 16.99 4.67 8.97
N GLU A 39 17.41 4.83 10.23
CA GLU A 39 17.47 6.12 10.92
C GLU A 39 18.41 7.11 10.22
N LEU A 40 19.58 6.63 9.79
CA LEU A 40 20.52 7.41 8.98
C LEU A 40 19.88 7.84 7.64
N CYS A 41 19.11 6.95 7.00
CA CYS A 41 18.38 7.29 5.79
C CYS A 41 17.31 8.37 6.04
N VAL A 42 16.49 8.21 7.09
CA VAL A 42 15.38 9.12 7.44
C VAL A 42 15.86 10.57 7.62
N THR A 43 17.06 10.75 8.17
CA THR A 43 17.67 12.06 8.42
C THR A 43 18.52 12.58 7.25
N SER A 44 18.70 11.79 6.19
CA SER A 44 19.51 12.16 5.02
C SER A 44 18.73 12.94 3.96
N GLU A 45 19.44 13.57 3.02
CA GLU A 45 18.85 14.17 1.82
C GLU A 45 18.07 13.15 0.98
N LYS A 46 18.44 11.86 1.04
CA LYS A 46 17.76 10.80 0.30
C LYS A 46 16.31 10.64 0.74
N SER A 47 16.03 10.81 2.04
CA SER A 47 14.66 10.80 2.58
C SER A 47 13.80 11.89 1.93
N ASN A 48 14.33 13.11 1.84
CA ASN A 48 13.64 14.23 1.19
C ASN A 48 13.40 13.96 -0.30
N GLU A 49 14.37 13.41 -1.01
CA GLU A 49 14.23 13.04 -2.42
C GLU A 49 13.11 11.99 -2.62
N LEU A 50 13.11 10.93 -1.81
CA LEU A 50 12.09 9.88 -1.84
C LEU A 50 10.69 10.45 -1.53
N PHE A 51 10.58 11.34 -0.53
CA PHE A 51 9.34 12.00 -0.19
C PHE A 51 8.82 12.89 -1.33
N HIS A 52 9.70 13.71 -1.94
CA HIS A 52 9.34 14.53 -3.09
C HIS A 52 8.90 13.70 -4.31
N ASN A 53 9.58 12.58 -4.56
CA ASN A 53 9.19 11.65 -5.61
C ASN A 53 7.80 11.04 -5.32
N SER A 54 7.53 10.65 -4.08
CA SER A 54 6.20 10.17 -3.66
C SER A 54 5.12 11.23 -3.92
N LEU A 55 5.33 12.48 -3.49
CA LEU A 55 4.39 13.58 -3.75
C LEU A 55 4.15 13.83 -5.23
N LYS A 56 5.19 13.72 -6.07
CA LYS A 56 5.06 13.84 -7.52
C LYS A 56 4.15 12.74 -8.08
N GLN A 57 4.35 11.49 -7.67
CA GLN A 57 3.50 10.37 -8.10
C GLN A 57 2.06 10.53 -7.62
N THR A 58 1.84 10.91 -6.36
CA THR A 58 0.51 11.20 -5.81
C THR A 58 -0.23 12.28 -6.62
N ARG A 59 0.46 13.35 -7.02
CA ARG A 59 -0.11 14.42 -7.86
C ARG A 59 -0.45 13.92 -9.27
N LEU A 60 0.44 13.17 -9.90
CA LEU A 60 0.21 12.60 -11.23
C LEU A 60 -0.98 11.63 -11.24
N ALA A 61 -1.17 10.89 -10.15
CA ALA A 61 -2.31 10.00 -9.95
C ALA A 61 -3.58 10.73 -9.50
N SER A 62 -3.58 12.05 -9.32
CA SER A 62 -4.71 12.81 -8.76
C SER A 62 -5.23 12.29 -7.41
N ALA A 63 -4.37 11.62 -6.63
CA ALA A 63 -4.69 11.07 -5.32
C ALA A 63 -4.70 12.18 -4.25
N ARG A 64 -5.84 12.87 -4.10
CA ARG A 64 -5.95 14.02 -3.17
C ARG A 64 -6.26 13.64 -1.73
N LYS A 65 -6.71 12.41 -1.50
CA LYS A 65 -7.15 11.90 -0.19
C LYS A 65 -6.54 10.55 0.09
N SER A 66 -6.21 10.29 1.35
CA SER A 66 -5.87 8.94 1.79
C SER A 66 -7.12 8.31 2.41
N CYS A 67 -7.51 7.10 2.06
CA CYS A 67 -6.91 6.18 1.09
C CYS A 67 -7.56 6.31 -0.30
N THR A 68 -6.77 6.49 -1.36
CA THR A 68 -7.24 6.43 -2.78
C THR A 68 -6.62 5.21 -3.44
N ILE A 69 -7.45 4.33 -4.00
CA ILE A 69 -7.01 3.09 -4.64
C ILE A 69 -7.19 3.23 -6.15
N HIS A 70 -6.16 2.87 -6.90
CA HIS A 70 -6.18 2.85 -8.37
C HIS A 70 -5.99 1.42 -8.89
N LEU A 71 -6.76 1.05 -9.91
CA LEU A 71 -6.58 -0.17 -10.69
C LEU A 71 -6.29 0.23 -12.14
N ASN A 72 -5.19 -0.27 -12.74
CA ASN A 72 -4.76 0.12 -14.09
C ASN A 72 -4.67 1.65 -14.32
N LYS A 73 -4.20 2.40 -13.32
CA LYS A 73 -4.12 3.87 -13.31
C LYS A 73 -5.46 4.61 -13.25
N GLU A 74 -6.57 3.90 -13.14
CA GLU A 74 -7.90 4.48 -12.96
C GLU A 74 -8.33 4.42 -11.50
N SER A 75 -8.96 5.48 -11.00
CA SER A 75 -9.45 5.54 -9.61
C SER A 75 -10.58 4.53 -9.42
N TRP A 76 -10.37 3.56 -8.52
CA TRP A 76 -11.34 2.49 -8.23
C TRP A 76 -12.24 2.83 -7.04
N CYS A 77 -11.67 3.30 -5.93
CA CYS A 77 -12.41 3.57 -4.70
C CYS A 77 -11.59 4.46 -3.75
N ILE A 78 -12.28 5.29 -2.96
CA ILE A 78 -11.66 6.23 -2.01
C ILE A 78 -12.28 6.03 -0.63
N HIS A 79 -11.45 5.97 0.41
CA HIS A 79 -11.88 5.95 1.81
C HIS A 79 -11.28 7.13 2.58
N ASP A 80 -12.07 8.18 2.81
CA ASP A 80 -11.67 9.41 3.53
C ASP A 80 -12.75 9.72 4.59
N GLY A 81 -12.70 8.96 5.69
CA GLY A 81 -13.74 8.89 6.72
C GLY A 81 -15.00 8.09 6.31
N SER A 82 -15.37 8.15 5.04
CA SER A 82 -16.38 7.31 4.40
C SER A 82 -15.95 6.85 3.02
N TRP A 83 -16.55 5.75 2.54
CA TRP A 83 -16.34 5.22 1.19
C TRP A 83 -16.99 6.12 0.13
N LYS A 84 -16.24 6.46 -0.91
CA LYS A 84 -16.62 7.37 -2.00
C LYS A 84 -16.12 6.83 -3.33
N ASN A 85 -16.93 7.00 -4.37
CA ASN A 85 -16.60 6.61 -5.75
C ASN A 85 -16.26 5.12 -5.90
N CYS A 86 -16.94 4.24 -5.17
CA CYS A 86 -16.71 2.79 -5.15
C CYS A 86 -17.84 2.06 -5.88
N ALA A 87 -18.06 2.37 -7.17
CA ALA A 87 -19.20 1.84 -7.94
C ALA A 87 -19.13 0.32 -8.12
N GLU A 88 -17.92 -0.25 -8.14
CA GLU A 88 -17.64 -1.68 -8.21
C GLU A 88 -17.64 -2.36 -6.84
N GLY A 89 -18.05 -1.65 -5.78
CA GLY A 89 -17.99 -2.10 -4.38
C GLY A 89 -16.71 -1.64 -3.67
N HIS A 90 -16.68 -1.83 -2.34
CA HIS A 90 -15.56 -1.40 -1.48
C HIS A 90 -15.06 -2.49 -0.54
N ASP A 91 -15.72 -3.65 -0.50
CA ASP A 91 -15.29 -4.81 0.26
C ASP A 91 -14.20 -5.61 -0.48
N GLU A 92 -13.63 -6.59 0.22
CA GLU A 92 -12.56 -7.44 -0.28
C GLU A 92 -12.95 -8.23 -1.55
N ILE A 93 -14.16 -8.80 -1.57
CA ILE A 93 -14.64 -9.61 -2.71
C ILE A 93 -14.79 -8.70 -3.94
N SER A 94 -15.37 -7.52 -3.76
CA SER A 94 -15.47 -6.48 -4.79
C SER A 94 -14.10 -6.09 -5.34
N PHE A 95 -13.10 -5.95 -4.48
CA PHE A 95 -11.73 -5.65 -4.90
C PHE A 95 -11.10 -6.77 -5.72
N ILE A 96 -11.22 -8.03 -5.28
CA ILE A 96 -10.72 -9.21 -6.00
C ILE A 96 -11.38 -9.29 -7.38
N LYS A 97 -12.71 -9.15 -7.46
CA LYS A 97 -13.46 -9.15 -8.73
C LYS A 97 -12.97 -8.05 -9.68
N ALA A 98 -12.75 -6.84 -9.16
CA ALA A 98 -12.27 -5.71 -9.95
C ALA A 98 -10.85 -5.94 -10.51
N ILE A 99 -9.97 -6.62 -9.77
CA ILE A 99 -8.65 -7.03 -10.25
C ILE A 99 -8.78 -8.12 -11.32
N CYS A 100 -9.54 -9.17 -11.03
CA CYS A 100 -9.69 -10.32 -11.92
C CYS A 100 -10.34 -9.95 -13.27
N SER A 101 -11.32 -9.03 -13.27
CA SER A 101 -11.94 -8.53 -14.50
C SER A 101 -10.98 -7.73 -15.39
N ARG A 102 -9.92 -7.16 -14.81
CA ARG A 102 -8.88 -6.38 -15.48
C ARG A 102 -7.65 -7.21 -15.84
N TYR A 103 -7.58 -8.46 -15.39
CA TYR A 103 -6.46 -9.34 -15.63
C TYR A 103 -6.64 -10.11 -16.95
N ASN A 104 -5.83 -9.78 -17.95
CA ASN A 104 -5.89 -10.38 -19.29
C ASN A 104 -5.02 -11.64 -19.44
N GLY A 105 -4.40 -12.13 -18.36
CA GLY A 105 -3.64 -13.37 -18.39
C GLY A 105 -4.54 -14.59 -18.56
N THR A 106 -4.00 -15.61 -19.23
CA THR A 106 -4.69 -16.88 -19.45
C THR A 106 -4.70 -17.77 -18.21
N ASP A 107 -3.65 -17.68 -17.39
CA ASP A 107 -3.50 -18.42 -16.14
C ASP A 107 -3.99 -17.54 -14.99
N LYS A 108 -5.25 -17.71 -14.58
CA LYS A 108 -5.86 -16.92 -13.51
C LYS A 108 -5.75 -17.65 -12.17
N PRO A 109 -5.49 -16.93 -11.06
CA PRO A 109 -5.60 -17.51 -9.73
C PRO A 109 -7.01 -18.04 -9.43
N ILE A 110 -7.11 -19.04 -8.56
CA ILE A 110 -8.39 -19.66 -8.17
C ILE A 110 -9.37 -18.65 -7.56
N GLU A 111 -8.86 -17.60 -6.93
CA GLU A 111 -9.63 -16.49 -6.40
C GLU A 111 -10.43 -15.76 -7.50
N CYS A 112 -9.95 -15.77 -8.74
CA CYS A 112 -10.68 -15.23 -9.89
C CYS A 112 -11.81 -16.14 -10.39
N GLU A 113 -11.84 -17.40 -9.97
CA GLU A 113 -12.85 -18.39 -10.35
C GLU A 113 -13.89 -18.59 -9.25
N THR A 114 -13.50 -18.39 -7.99
CA THR A 114 -14.31 -18.66 -6.79
C THR A 114 -15.53 -17.75 -6.66
N PHE A 115 -15.51 -16.55 -7.23
CA PHE A 115 -16.54 -15.52 -6.99
C PHE A 115 -17.43 -15.23 -8.22
N ILE A 116 -17.46 -16.13 -9.21
CA ILE A 116 -18.39 -16.10 -10.34
C ILE A 116 -19.77 -16.60 -9.89
#